data_AF-A0A7V4YYU1-F1
#
_entry.id   AF-A0A7V4YYU1-F1
#
_cell.length_a   1.000
_cell.length_b   1.000
_cell.length_c   1.000
_cell.angle_alpha   90.00
_cell.angle_beta   90.00
_cell.angle_gamma   90.00
#
_symmetry.space_group_name_H-M   'P 1'
#
loop_
_entity.id
_entity.type
_entity.pdbx_description
1 polymer ?
#
loop_
_entity_poly.entity_id
_entity_poly.type
_entity_poly.pdbx_seq_one_letter_code
_entity_poly.pdbx_strand_id
1 'polypeptide(L)'
;MKTTLALALLAATLYACQNDQKVSEVEQKRLELEAKRNELKEKKELVALDEEMKNVEAEMEKVDGVSKPKSASSGRGRIVGDNVIVRYANTVQSAKMGVFFSGEIVTILQKQSPGASNEAIINQDVTLTEAGFTFTLPKGKAVVMRQNNWRNNTYEIIIQHPEKGEIYAIIDGKFLDKTNGELWYRVRRGSGEEGWVFGKFLEEI
;
A
#
# COMPACT_ATOMS: atom_id res chain seq x y z
N MET A 1 -67.12 52.79 -36.68
CA MET A 1 -67.19 51.68 -37.66
C MET A 1 -65.82 51.44 -38.24
N LYS A 2 -65.38 50.16 -38.31
CA LYS A 2 -64.26 49.59 -39.10
C LYS A 2 -62.83 49.92 -38.60
N THR A 3 -62.15 48.97 -37.92
CA THR A 3 -61.12 48.00 -38.43
C THR A 3 -59.92 48.71 -39.06
N THR A 4 -58.65 48.52 -38.66
CA THR A 4 -57.76 47.34 -38.81
C THR A 4 -56.34 47.69 -38.27
N LEU A 5 -55.43 46.72 -38.14
CA LEU A 5 -54.03 46.74 -37.62
C LEU A 5 -53.93 46.51 -36.09
N ALA A 6 -53.10 45.61 -35.55
CA ALA A 6 -51.86 45.05 -36.06
C ALA A 6 -51.72 43.56 -35.67
N LEU A 7 -51.69 42.71 -36.70
CA LEU A 7 -51.29 41.31 -36.65
C LEU A 7 -49.79 41.26 -36.98
N ALA A 8 -48.90 41.53 -36.02
CA ALA A 8 -47.44 41.47 -36.29
C ALA A 8 -46.52 41.35 -35.06
N LEU A 9 -47.00 40.96 -33.87
CA LEU A 9 -46.14 40.98 -32.67
C LEU A 9 -46.16 39.72 -31.78
N LEU A 10 -46.61 38.57 -32.29
CA LEU A 10 -46.67 37.34 -31.49
C LEU A 10 -46.03 36.10 -32.13
N ALA A 11 -45.10 36.28 -33.08
CA ALA A 11 -44.33 35.18 -33.67
C ALA A 11 -42.83 35.20 -33.28
N ALA A 12 -42.36 36.20 -32.53
CA ALA A 12 -40.95 36.32 -32.15
C ALA A 12 -40.63 35.71 -30.76
N THR A 13 -41.62 35.39 -29.94
CA THR A 13 -41.40 34.87 -28.57
C THR A 13 -41.38 33.35 -28.48
N LEU A 14 -41.71 32.61 -29.55
CA LEU A 14 -41.65 31.13 -29.57
C LEU A 14 -40.35 30.56 -30.16
N TYR A 15 -39.50 31.38 -30.79
CA TYR A 15 -38.23 30.91 -31.36
C TYR A 15 -37.05 30.93 -30.37
N ALA A 16 -37.15 31.70 -29.27
CA ALA A 16 -36.09 31.81 -28.27
C ALA A 16 -36.03 30.60 -27.31
N CYS A 17 -37.16 29.96 -26.98
CA CYS A 17 -37.17 28.84 -26.03
C CYS A 17 -36.65 27.51 -26.60
N GLN A 18 -36.65 27.30 -27.93
CA GLN A 18 -36.13 26.05 -28.52
C GLN A 18 -34.60 26.01 -28.63
N ASN A 19 -33.93 27.16 -28.48
CA ASN A 19 -32.49 27.25 -28.64
C ASN A 19 -31.75 27.00 -27.32
N ASP A 20 -32.28 27.48 -26.18
CA ASP A 20 -31.67 27.30 -24.85
C ASP A 20 -31.67 25.83 -24.38
N GLN A 21 -32.70 25.05 -24.75
CA GLN A 21 -32.78 23.64 -24.39
C GLN A 21 -31.78 22.75 -25.16
N LYS A 22 -31.40 23.15 -26.37
CA LYS A 22 -30.38 22.43 -27.16
C LYS A 22 -28.96 22.74 -26.71
N VAL A 23 -28.71 23.96 -26.23
CA VAL A 23 -27.40 24.37 -25.69
C VAL A 23 -27.07 23.59 -24.41
N SER A 24 -28.06 23.34 -23.55
CA SER A 24 -27.85 22.55 -22.31
C SER A 24 -27.56 21.07 -22.57
N GLU A 25 -28.21 20.45 -23.57
CA GLU A 25 -27.93 19.05 -23.95
C GLU A 25 -26.52 18.87 -24.56
N VAL A 26 -26.04 19.86 -25.33
CA VAL A 26 -24.68 19.84 -25.92
C VAL A 26 -23.62 20.01 -24.82
N GLU A 27 -23.86 20.86 -23.84
CA GLU A 27 -22.96 21.07 -22.71
C GLU A 27 -22.89 19.83 -21.79
N GLN A 28 -24.02 19.18 -21.54
CA GLN A 28 -24.06 17.90 -20.81
C GLN A 28 -23.27 16.80 -21.53
N LYS A 29 -23.44 16.66 -22.85
CA LYS A 29 -22.66 15.70 -23.65
C LYS A 29 -21.16 16.00 -23.63
N ARG A 30 -20.77 17.28 -23.60
CA ARG A 30 -19.35 17.67 -23.50
C ARG A 30 -18.75 17.23 -22.16
N LEU A 31 -19.45 17.45 -21.05
CA LEU A 31 -19.01 17.03 -19.72
C LEU A 31 -18.91 15.50 -19.61
N GLU A 32 -19.87 14.76 -20.18
CA GLU A 32 -19.82 13.29 -20.20
C GLU A 32 -18.62 12.77 -21.02
N LEU A 33 -18.35 13.38 -22.19
CA LEU A 33 -17.20 13.01 -23.02
C LEU A 33 -15.86 13.35 -22.35
N GLU A 34 -15.79 14.45 -21.60
CA GLU A 34 -14.61 14.84 -20.83
C GLU A 34 -14.34 13.86 -19.68
N ALA A 35 -15.39 13.45 -18.96
CA ALA A 35 -15.29 12.42 -17.93
C ALA A 35 -14.80 11.07 -18.52
N LYS A 36 -15.40 10.61 -19.62
CA LYS A 36 -14.95 9.38 -20.31
C LYS A 36 -13.52 9.48 -20.83
N ARG A 37 -13.10 10.67 -21.31
CA ARG A 37 -11.71 10.90 -21.74
C ARG A 37 -10.74 10.76 -20.57
N ASN A 38 -11.08 11.28 -19.40
CA ASN A 38 -10.24 11.20 -18.21
C ASN A 38 -10.14 9.75 -17.70
N GLU A 39 -11.26 9.03 -17.62
CA GLU A 39 -11.27 7.59 -17.26
C GLU A 39 -10.41 6.75 -18.21
N LEU A 40 -10.51 6.99 -19.53
CA LEU A 40 -9.67 6.31 -20.52
C LEU A 40 -8.19 6.69 -20.41
N LYS A 41 -7.88 7.92 -19.97
CA LYS A 41 -6.50 8.36 -19.74
C LYS A 41 -5.91 7.65 -18.52
N GLU A 42 -6.64 7.60 -17.42
CA GLU A 42 -6.24 6.85 -16.21
C GLU A 42 -6.05 5.36 -16.52
N LYS A 43 -6.96 4.74 -17.29
CA LYS A 43 -6.81 3.34 -17.70
C LYS A 43 -5.57 3.10 -18.58
N LYS A 44 -5.24 4.03 -19.47
CA LYS A 44 -4.03 3.94 -20.31
C LYS A 44 -2.76 4.12 -19.48
N GLU A 45 -2.78 5.03 -18.51
CA GLU A 45 -1.66 5.24 -17.57
C GLU A 45 -1.43 4.01 -16.70
N LEU A 46 -2.50 3.36 -16.20
CA LEU A 46 -2.40 2.10 -15.48
C LEU A 46 -1.81 0.97 -16.34
N VAL A 47 -2.25 0.82 -17.59
CA VAL A 47 -1.69 -0.17 -18.52
C VAL A 47 -0.23 0.11 -18.83
N ALA A 48 0.15 1.38 -19.00
CA ALA A 48 1.54 1.76 -19.23
C ALA A 48 2.43 1.45 -18.01
N LEU A 49 1.93 1.69 -16.80
CA LEU A 49 2.62 1.32 -15.56
C LEU A 49 2.74 -0.21 -15.40
N ASP A 50 1.70 -0.97 -15.75
CA ASP A 50 1.75 -2.44 -15.74
C ASP A 50 2.77 -2.99 -16.75
N GLU A 51 2.86 -2.40 -17.95
CA GLU A 51 3.87 -2.75 -18.95
C GLU A 51 5.29 -2.37 -18.50
N GLU A 52 5.45 -1.21 -17.86
CA GLU A 52 6.74 -0.78 -17.30
C GLU A 52 7.18 -1.71 -16.16
N MET A 53 6.28 -2.07 -15.24
CA MET A 53 6.55 -3.05 -14.19
C MET A 53 6.94 -4.42 -14.75
N LYS A 54 6.26 -4.88 -15.81
CA LYS A 54 6.58 -6.15 -16.49
C LYS A 54 7.95 -6.10 -17.17
N ASN A 55 8.32 -4.96 -17.75
CA ASN A 55 9.64 -4.79 -18.35
C ASN A 55 10.74 -4.72 -17.28
N VAL A 56 10.50 -4.05 -16.16
CA VAL A 56 11.41 -4.02 -15.01
C VAL A 56 11.58 -5.44 -14.43
N GLU A 57 10.50 -6.21 -14.30
CA GLU A 57 10.57 -7.63 -13.88
C GLU A 57 11.42 -8.46 -14.86
N ALA A 58 11.23 -8.28 -16.17
CA ALA A 58 12.01 -8.97 -17.20
C ALA A 58 13.48 -8.51 -17.27
N GLU A 59 13.81 -7.28 -16.88
CA GLU A 59 15.19 -6.82 -16.74
C GLU A 59 15.84 -7.32 -15.46
N MET A 60 15.10 -7.39 -14.34
CA MET A 60 15.56 -8.04 -13.12
C MET A 60 15.87 -9.52 -13.35
N GLU A 61 15.08 -10.23 -14.16
CA GLU A 61 15.36 -11.62 -14.57
C GLU A 61 16.65 -11.78 -15.40
N LYS A 62 17.15 -10.71 -16.05
CA LYS A 62 18.38 -10.74 -16.87
C LYS A 62 19.64 -10.36 -16.10
N VAL A 63 19.51 -9.60 -15.01
CA VAL A 63 20.65 -9.18 -14.18
C VAL A 63 21.13 -10.31 -13.26
N ASP A 64 20.24 -11.22 -12.88
CA ASP A 64 20.61 -12.43 -12.14
C ASP A 64 20.80 -13.63 -13.06
N GLY A 65 22.03 -13.86 -13.50
CA GLY A 65 22.52 -15.17 -13.94
C GLY A 65 22.55 -16.21 -12.81
N VAL A 66 21.48 -16.27 -12.02
CA VAL A 66 21.25 -17.26 -10.97
C VAL A 66 20.05 -18.08 -11.42
N SER A 67 20.33 -19.32 -11.80
CA SER A 67 19.33 -20.37 -11.95
C SER A 67 18.23 -20.18 -10.89
N LYS A 68 16.99 -19.96 -11.34
CA LYS A 68 15.77 -20.02 -10.53
C LYS A 68 15.98 -21.10 -9.47
N PRO A 69 16.17 -20.79 -8.17
CA PRO A 69 16.29 -21.86 -7.21
C PRO A 69 14.91 -22.50 -7.19
N LYS A 70 14.83 -23.67 -7.82
CA LYS A 70 13.79 -24.66 -7.60
C LYS A 70 13.98 -25.18 -6.17
N SER A 71 13.80 -24.31 -5.20
CA SER A 71 13.57 -24.70 -3.82
C SER A 71 12.08 -24.52 -3.56
N ALA A 72 11.31 -25.41 -4.19
CA ALA A 72 9.95 -25.68 -3.78
C ALA A 72 10.02 -26.30 -2.38
N SER A 73 10.20 -25.49 -1.34
CA SER A 73 9.91 -25.93 0.01
C SER A 73 8.39 -26.00 0.11
N SER A 74 7.78 -27.13 -0.25
CA SER A 74 6.34 -27.33 -0.15
C SER A 74 5.88 -27.51 1.30
N GLY A 75 6.34 -26.63 2.18
CA GLY A 75 5.93 -26.59 3.58
C GLY A 75 4.61 -25.85 3.73
N ARG A 76 3.89 -26.13 4.80
CA ARG A 76 2.74 -25.33 5.23
C ARG A 76 3.16 -24.50 6.43
N GLY A 77 2.50 -23.36 6.57
CA GLY A 77 2.64 -22.51 7.74
C GLY A 77 1.28 -22.16 8.31
N ARG A 78 1.22 -21.98 9.62
CA ARG A 78 0.11 -21.36 10.33
C ARG A 78 0.54 -19.96 10.76
N ILE A 79 -0.29 -18.97 10.46
CA ILE A 79 -0.10 -17.61 10.99
C ILE A 79 -0.44 -17.62 12.48
N VAL A 80 0.48 -17.13 13.32
CA VAL A 80 0.31 -17.13 14.80
C VAL A 80 0.13 -15.73 15.40
N GLY A 81 0.26 -14.68 14.59
CA GLY A 81 0.00 -13.30 14.99
C GLY A 81 -1.36 -12.79 14.51
N ASP A 82 -1.87 -11.76 15.18
CA ASP A 82 -3.04 -11.02 14.71
C ASP A 82 -2.63 -9.91 13.74
N ASN A 83 -3.45 -9.69 12.71
CA ASN A 83 -3.24 -8.64 11.71
C ASN A 83 -1.81 -8.59 11.14
N VAL A 84 -1.26 -9.75 10.79
CA VAL A 84 0.10 -9.90 10.28
C VAL A 84 0.21 -9.27 8.91
N ILE A 85 1.06 -8.25 8.81
CA ILE A 85 1.28 -7.52 7.56
C ILE A 85 2.03 -8.42 6.57
N VAL A 86 1.44 -8.60 5.40
CA VAL A 86 2.08 -9.25 4.26
C VAL A 86 2.72 -8.19 3.39
N ARG A 87 3.96 -8.44 2.98
CA ARG A 87 4.83 -7.44 2.37
C ARG A 87 5.30 -7.84 0.99
N TYR A 88 5.58 -6.84 0.16
CA TYR A 88 6.09 -7.07 -1.19
C TYR A 88 7.50 -7.70 -1.17
N ALA A 89 8.35 -7.30 -0.23
CA ALA A 89 9.70 -7.83 -0.05
C ALA A 89 9.96 -8.23 1.42
N ASN A 90 11.06 -8.94 1.65
CA ASN A 90 11.49 -9.47 2.94
C ASN A 90 12.12 -8.39 3.86
N THR A 91 11.43 -7.27 4.03
CA THR A 91 11.84 -6.11 4.84
C THR A 91 10.60 -5.40 5.37
N VAL A 92 10.67 -4.87 6.59
CA VAL A 92 9.56 -4.11 7.20
C VAL A 92 9.30 -2.75 6.54
N GLN A 93 10.19 -2.31 5.66
CA GLN A 93 10.07 -1.06 4.92
C GLN A 93 9.36 -1.22 3.58
N SER A 94 9.24 -2.46 3.08
CA SER A 94 8.54 -2.68 1.81
C SER A 94 7.03 -2.48 1.93
N ALA A 95 6.42 -2.23 0.77
CA ALA A 95 5.00 -1.99 0.64
C ALA A 95 4.17 -3.08 1.31
N LYS A 96 3.13 -2.66 2.03
CA LYS A 96 2.09 -3.55 2.55
C LYS A 96 1.25 -4.04 1.37
N MET A 97 1.24 -5.34 1.16
CA MET A 97 0.40 -6.02 0.17
C MET A 97 -0.96 -6.40 0.76
N GLY A 98 -0.98 -6.76 2.05
CA GLY A 98 -2.18 -7.28 2.68
C GLY A 98 -2.02 -7.51 4.17
N VAL A 99 -2.97 -8.23 4.72
CA VAL A 99 -3.01 -8.64 6.13
C VAL A 99 -3.50 -10.08 6.18
N PHE A 100 -2.77 -10.93 6.90
CA PHE A 100 -3.21 -12.27 7.27
C PHE A 100 -3.57 -12.31 8.76
N PHE A 101 -4.49 -13.19 9.11
CA PHE A 101 -5.07 -13.34 10.43
C PHE A 101 -4.57 -14.62 11.10
N SER A 102 -4.59 -14.61 12.43
CA SER A 102 -4.19 -15.75 13.24
C SER A 102 -4.99 -17.01 12.87
N GLY A 103 -4.30 -18.14 12.81
CA GLY A 103 -4.85 -19.44 12.43
C GLY A 103 -4.93 -19.69 10.93
N GLU A 104 -4.73 -18.68 10.07
CA GLU A 104 -4.69 -18.88 8.61
C GLU A 104 -3.60 -19.88 8.22
N ILE A 105 -3.95 -20.79 7.32
CA ILE A 105 -2.99 -21.74 6.76
C ILE A 105 -2.49 -21.24 5.40
N VAL A 106 -1.18 -21.15 5.27
CA VAL A 106 -0.49 -20.70 4.06
C VAL A 106 0.41 -21.79 3.52
N THR A 107 0.65 -21.73 2.21
CA THR A 107 1.73 -22.49 1.57
C THR A 107 3.01 -21.67 1.67
N ILE A 108 4.08 -22.26 2.19
CA ILE A 108 5.41 -21.65 2.16
C ILE A 108 5.97 -21.90 0.76
N LEU A 109 6.42 -20.84 0.10
CA LEU A 109 6.99 -20.90 -1.24
C LEU A 109 8.51 -20.80 -1.19
N GLN A 110 9.02 -19.97 -0.27
CA GLN A 110 10.44 -19.72 -0.10
C GLN A 110 10.73 -19.30 1.34
N LYS A 111 11.92 -19.65 1.82
CA LYS A 111 12.50 -19.15 3.07
C LYS A 111 13.71 -18.29 2.72
N GLN A 112 13.86 -17.17 3.41
CA GLN A 112 15.02 -16.30 3.26
C GLN A 112 15.62 -16.01 4.62
N SER A 113 16.91 -16.29 4.77
CA SER A 113 17.65 -15.85 5.95
C SER A 113 17.67 -14.32 6.00
N PRO A 114 17.55 -13.74 7.19
CA PRO A 114 17.64 -12.29 7.31
C PRO A 114 19.07 -11.86 6.97
N GLY A 115 19.18 -10.78 6.18
CA GLY A 115 20.45 -10.09 6.00
C GLY A 115 20.76 -9.18 7.20
N ALA A 116 21.87 -8.46 7.12
CA ALA A 116 22.09 -7.32 8.00
C ALA A 116 20.99 -6.28 7.75
N SER A 117 20.14 -6.06 8.75
CA SER A 117 19.04 -5.09 8.71
C SER A 117 19.10 -4.19 9.92
N ASN A 118 18.70 -2.94 9.73
CA ASN A 118 18.43 -2.01 10.82
C ASN A 118 16.94 -2.00 11.14
N GLU A 119 16.33 -3.18 11.25
CA GLU A 119 14.88 -3.33 11.41
C GLU A 119 14.56 -4.13 12.67
N ALA A 120 13.46 -3.79 13.31
CA ALA A 120 13.01 -4.47 14.52
C ALA A 120 11.48 -4.49 14.62
N ILE A 121 11.00 -5.42 15.44
CA ILE A 121 9.60 -5.50 15.87
C ILE A 121 9.54 -5.17 17.35
N ILE A 122 8.56 -4.34 17.73
CA ILE A 122 8.28 -4.00 19.12
C ILE A 122 7.71 -5.22 19.85
N ASN A 123 8.33 -5.65 20.94
CA ASN A 123 7.97 -6.91 21.60
C ASN A 123 6.91 -6.81 22.73
N GLN A 124 6.60 -5.58 23.14
CA GLN A 124 5.53 -5.24 24.08
C GLN A 124 5.11 -3.78 23.85
N ASP A 125 3.96 -3.36 24.37
CA ASP A 125 3.55 -1.96 24.25
C ASP A 125 4.56 -1.03 24.94
N VAL A 126 4.99 0.02 24.25
CA VAL A 126 5.96 1.00 24.77
C VAL A 126 5.42 2.40 24.60
N THR A 127 5.31 3.14 25.70
CA THR A 127 5.01 4.57 25.67
C THR A 127 6.31 5.36 25.53
N LEU A 128 6.35 6.22 24.52
CA LEU A 128 7.48 7.09 24.20
C LEU A 128 7.03 8.54 24.29
N THR A 129 7.96 9.41 24.68
CA THR A 129 7.75 10.85 24.71
C THR A 129 8.84 11.52 23.88
N GLU A 130 8.44 12.24 22.83
CA GLU A 130 9.34 12.99 21.97
C GLU A 130 8.77 14.41 21.76
N ALA A 131 9.60 15.45 21.90
CA ALA A 131 9.21 16.85 21.68
C ALA A 131 7.91 17.27 22.40
N GLY A 132 7.66 16.72 23.61
CA GLY A 132 6.45 16.99 24.40
C GLY A 132 5.19 16.26 23.93
N PHE A 133 5.30 15.37 22.93
CA PHE A 133 4.25 14.49 22.47
C PHE A 133 4.47 13.07 23.00
N THR A 134 3.44 12.50 23.61
CA THR A 134 3.47 11.13 24.13
C THR A 134 2.59 10.23 23.28
N PHE A 135 3.12 9.08 22.90
CA PHE A 135 2.41 8.07 22.11
C PHE A 135 2.84 6.67 22.51
N THR A 136 1.99 5.68 22.23
CA THR A 136 2.29 4.27 22.49
C THR A 136 2.54 3.55 21.18
N LEU A 137 3.70 2.87 21.10
CA LEU A 137 3.96 1.88 20.08
C LEU A 137 3.40 0.53 20.55
N PRO A 138 2.44 -0.06 19.81
CA PRO A 138 1.90 -1.35 20.20
C PRO A 138 2.91 -2.47 19.90
N LYS A 139 2.80 -3.56 20.67
CA LYS A 139 3.46 -4.84 20.36
C LYS A 139 3.18 -5.25 18.91
N GLY A 140 4.19 -5.79 18.25
CA GLY A 140 4.13 -6.22 16.85
C GLY A 140 4.36 -5.10 15.84
N LYS A 141 4.40 -3.82 16.26
CA LYS A 141 4.74 -2.71 15.36
C LYS A 141 6.16 -2.87 14.85
N ALA A 142 6.35 -2.76 13.54
CA ALA A 142 7.67 -2.72 12.94
C ALA A 142 8.25 -1.31 12.93
N VAL A 143 9.56 -1.21 13.17
CA VAL A 143 10.31 0.05 13.22
C VAL A 143 11.67 -0.10 12.52
N VAL A 144 12.23 1.03 12.08
CA VAL A 144 13.60 1.12 11.55
C VAL A 144 14.48 1.75 12.62
N MET A 145 15.62 1.13 12.91
CA MET A 145 16.67 1.64 13.79
C MET A 145 17.63 2.52 12.97
N ARG A 146 18.05 3.66 13.50
CA ARG A 146 19.01 4.55 12.84
C ARG A 146 20.36 4.53 13.54
N GLN A 147 20.37 4.76 14.84
CA GLN A 147 21.58 4.86 15.65
C GLN A 147 21.46 4.00 16.89
N ASN A 148 22.58 3.43 17.33
CA ASN A 148 22.69 2.72 18.59
C ASN A 148 23.58 3.55 19.53
N ASN A 149 23.11 3.77 20.76
CA ASN A 149 23.96 4.17 21.87
C ASN A 149 24.32 2.93 22.69
N TRP A 150 25.55 2.46 22.51
CA TRP A 150 26.00 1.17 23.06
C TRP A 150 26.17 1.22 24.58
N ARG A 151 26.35 2.43 25.16
CA ARG A 151 26.57 2.60 26.59
C ARG A 151 25.33 2.30 27.42
N ASN A 152 24.15 2.59 26.88
CA ASN A 152 22.87 2.42 27.56
C ASN A 152 21.92 1.48 26.80
N ASN A 153 22.41 0.80 25.74
CA ASN A 153 21.62 -0.08 24.87
C ASN A 153 20.32 0.57 24.35
N THR A 154 20.35 1.86 24.03
CA THR A 154 19.21 2.53 23.40
C THR A 154 19.41 2.73 21.91
N TYR A 155 18.30 2.79 21.18
CA TYR A 155 18.28 3.02 19.74
C TYR A 155 17.44 4.24 19.42
N GLU A 156 17.90 5.04 18.46
CA GLU A 156 17.04 5.98 17.76
C GLU A 156 16.25 5.21 16.70
N ILE A 157 14.92 5.29 16.75
CA ILE A 157 14.03 4.65 15.80
C ILE A 157 13.26 5.68 14.97
N ILE A 158 12.90 5.27 13.77
CA ILE A 158 12.08 6.04 12.82
C ILE A 158 10.70 5.41 12.76
N ILE A 159 9.65 6.22 12.96
CA ILE A 159 8.26 5.78 12.95
C ILE A 159 7.45 6.71 12.04
N GLN A 160 6.57 6.16 11.22
CA GLN A 160 5.54 6.94 10.53
C GLN A 160 4.30 7.06 11.43
N HIS A 161 4.04 8.27 11.91
CA HIS A 161 2.88 8.63 12.72
C HIS A 161 1.79 9.28 11.84
N PRO A 162 0.52 8.84 11.92
CA PRO A 162 -0.55 9.33 11.04
C PRO A 162 -0.71 10.86 11.03
N GLU A 163 -0.53 11.50 12.18
CA GLU A 163 -0.77 12.95 12.34
C GLU A 163 0.49 13.81 12.27
N LYS A 164 1.67 13.19 12.47
CA LYS A 164 2.93 13.92 12.64
C LYS A 164 3.93 13.62 11.52
N GLY A 165 3.61 12.68 10.63
CA GLY A 165 4.54 12.18 9.64
C GLY A 165 5.65 11.37 10.30
N GLU A 166 6.86 11.52 9.80
CA GLU A 166 8.03 10.83 10.34
C GLU A 166 8.44 11.41 11.70
N ILE A 167 8.54 10.54 12.71
CA ILE A 167 9.01 10.89 14.05
C ILE A 167 10.25 10.06 14.40
N TYR A 168 11.13 10.68 15.17
CA TYR A 168 12.30 10.04 15.77
C TYR A 168 12.05 9.84 17.24
N ALA A 169 12.42 8.68 17.78
CA ALA A 169 12.28 8.45 19.22
C ALA A 169 13.42 7.55 19.73
N ILE A 170 13.76 7.72 21.00
CA ILE A 170 14.72 6.85 21.67
C ILE A 170 13.98 5.72 22.38
N ILE A 171 14.42 4.48 22.14
CA ILE A 171 13.86 3.28 22.76
C ILE A 171 14.95 2.38 23.33
N ASP A 172 14.69 1.74 24.47
CA ASP A 172 15.56 0.72 25.04
C ASP A 172 15.55 -0.54 24.15
N GLY A 173 16.73 -1.07 23.83
CA GLY A 173 16.91 -2.24 22.99
C GLY A 173 16.21 -3.49 23.51
N LYS A 174 15.90 -3.57 24.81
CA LYS A 174 15.12 -4.70 25.37
C LYS A 174 13.70 -4.79 24.80
N PHE A 175 13.17 -3.71 24.24
CA PHE A 175 11.86 -3.66 23.61
C PHE A 175 11.87 -4.04 22.12
N LEU A 176 13.06 -4.29 21.57
CA LEU A 176 13.28 -4.51 20.14
C LEU A 176 13.67 -5.96 19.86
N ASP A 177 12.82 -6.67 19.15
CA ASP A 177 13.18 -7.92 18.52
C ASP A 177 13.74 -7.61 17.12
N LYS A 178 15.07 -7.60 17.01
CA LYS A 178 15.77 -7.33 15.75
C LYS A 178 15.43 -8.40 14.72
N THR A 179 15.22 -8.00 13.47
CA THR A 179 14.86 -8.95 12.40
C THR A 179 16.05 -9.75 11.87
N ASN A 180 17.28 -9.38 12.23
CA ASN A 180 18.52 -10.03 11.80
C ASN A 180 18.71 -11.48 12.29
N GLY A 181 17.89 -11.97 13.22
CA GLY A 181 17.96 -13.33 13.74
C GLY A 181 16.88 -14.27 13.21
N GLU A 182 15.86 -13.76 12.52
CA GLU A 182 14.67 -14.53 12.14
C GLU A 182 14.42 -14.59 10.65
N LEU A 183 13.96 -15.76 10.18
CA LEU A 183 13.67 -16.01 8.77
C LEU A 183 12.52 -15.14 8.26
N TRP A 184 12.54 -14.87 6.97
CA TRP A 184 11.39 -14.39 6.21
C TRP A 184 10.82 -15.52 5.36
N TYR A 185 9.50 -15.57 5.26
CA TYR A 185 8.79 -16.58 4.48
C TYR A 185 8.01 -15.91 3.37
N ARG A 186 8.30 -16.28 2.12
CA ARG A 186 7.39 -16.00 1.01
C ARG A 186 6.27 -17.02 1.07
N VAL A 187 5.06 -16.57 1.20
CA VAL A 187 3.89 -17.41 1.44
C VAL A 187 2.79 -17.12 0.44
N ARG A 188 1.87 -18.09 0.28
CA ARG A 188 0.64 -17.95 -0.50
C ARG A 188 -0.55 -18.45 0.31
N ARG A 189 -1.58 -17.62 0.45
CA ARG A 189 -2.86 -18.05 1.07
C ARG A 189 -3.79 -18.70 0.05
N GLY A 190 -4.85 -19.36 0.54
CA GLY A 190 -5.78 -20.12 -0.31
C GLY A 190 -6.46 -19.32 -1.42
N SER A 191 -6.58 -18.00 -1.27
CA SER A 191 -7.11 -17.11 -2.32
C SER A 191 -6.12 -16.83 -3.46
N GLY A 192 -4.86 -17.27 -3.35
CA GLY A 192 -3.81 -17.05 -4.34
C GLY A 192 -2.91 -15.84 -4.07
N GLU A 193 -3.25 -14.99 -3.09
CA GLU A 193 -2.40 -13.85 -2.71
C GLU A 193 -1.05 -14.34 -2.15
N GLU A 194 0.03 -13.72 -2.64
CA GLU A 194 1.41 -14.01 -2.25
C GLU A 194 2.10 -12.79 -1.64
N GLY A 195 3.06 -13.06 -0.76
CA GLY A 195 3.97 -12.03 -0.25
C GLY A 195 4.86 -12.56 0.86
N TRP A 196 5.62 -11.67 1.48
CA TRP A 196 6.56 -11.99 2.54
C TRP A 196 5.97 -11.74 3.92
N VAL A 197 6.15 -12.70 4.81
CA VAL A 197 5.79 -12.65 6.22
C VAL A 197 7.05 -12.84 7.06
N PHE A 198 7.17 -12.04 8.11
CA PHE A 198 8.27 -12.18 9.06
C PHE A 198 8.06 -13.43 9.93
N GLY A 199 9.10 -14.25 10.06
CA GLY A 199 9.02 -15.60 10.62
C GLY A 199 8.49 -15.69 12.03
N LYS A 200 8.68 -14.64 12.84
CA LYS A 200 8.11 -14.54 14.19
C LYS A 200 6.59 -14.71 14.23
N PHE A 201 5.90 -14.49 13.11
CA PHE A 201 4.44 -14.57 12.99
C PHE A 201 3.96 -15.82 12.22
N LEU A 202 4.85 -16.77 11.94
CA LEU A 202 4.54 -18.00 11.22
C LEU A 202 5.15 -19.21 11.94
N GLU A 203 4.31 -20.22 12.16
CA GLU A 203 4.72 -21.53 12.65
C GLU A 203 4.64 -22.54 11.50
N GLU A 204 5.73 -23.25 11.21
CA GLU A 204 5.70 -24.32 10.21
C GLU A 204 4.94 -25.54 10.73
N ILE A 205 4.13 -26.18 9.87
CA ILE A 205 3.26 -27.32 10.21
C ILE A 205 3.29 -28.43 9.16
#